data_AF-A0A519SJG8-F1
#
_entry.id   AF-A0A519SJG8-F1
#
_cell.length_a   1.000
_cell.length_b   1.000
_cell.length_c   1.000
_cell.angle_alpha   90.00
_cell.angle_beta   90.00
_cell.angle_gamma   90.00
#
_symmetry.space_group_name_H-M   'P 1'
#
loop_
_entity.id
_entity.type
_entity.pdbx_description
1 polymer ?
#
loop_
_entity_poly.entity_id
_entity_poly.type
_entity_poly.pdbx_seq_one_letter_code
_entity_poly.pdbx_strand_id
1 'polypeptide(L)'
;MLATMEERFGRRPDLNALLLLIGVQELGQGVATFTKEQKQDLMHIATCKLFSLSGHYELARVDEEGWPHYNLLVPVPFANLKEQERMLKWHILEYFDDLEGED
;
A
#
# COMPACT_ATOMS: atom_id res chain seq x y z
N MET A 1 -0.45 -18.20 -1.57
CA MET A 1 -0.28 -16.75 -1.34
C MET A 1 0.09 -16.38 0.10
N LEU A 2 -0.79 -16.51 1.11
CA LEU A 2 -0.36 -16.26 2.51
C LEU A 2 0.79 -17.20 2.94
N ALA A 3 0.74 -18.46 2.50
CA ALA A 3 1.85 -19.42 2.66
C ALA A 3 3.10 -19.00 1.85
N THR A 4 2.92 -18.43 0.66
CA THR A 4 3.99 -17.94 -0.23
C THR A 4 4.71 -16.72 0.38
N MET A 5 3.97 -15.82 1.03
CA MET A 5 4.56 -14.72 1.80
C MET A 5 5.26 -15.22 3.07
N GLU A 6 4.71 -16.22 3.77
CA GLU A 6 5.41 -16.87 4.89
C GLU A 6 6.73 -17.54 4.44
N GLU A 7 6.76 -18.19 3.27
CA GLU A 7 8.00 -18.77 2.69
C GLU A 7 9.00 -17.70 2.28
N ARG A 8 8.57 -16.59 1.66
CA ARG A 8 9.48 -15.51 1.23
C ARG A 8 10.02 -14.68 2.40
N PHE A 9 9.23 -14.47 3.46
CA PHE A 9 9.61 -13.62 4.60
C PHE A 9 10.02 -14.41 5.85
N GLY A 10 9.88 -15.74 5.87
CA GLY A 10 10.22 -16.63 7.01
C GLY A 10 9.35 -16.45 8.25
N ARG A 11 8.37 -15.53 8.21
CA ARG A 11 7.38 -15.22 9.25
C ARG A 11 6.17 -14.54 8.60
N ARG A 12 5.00 -14.59 9.22
CA ARG A 12 3.87 -13.75 8.79
C ARG A 12 4.25 -12.27 8.91
N PRO A 13 4.32 -11.53 7.79
CA PRO A 13 4.62 -10.12 7.86
C PRO A 13 3.45 -9.37 8.53
N ASP A 14 3.80 -8.42 9.41
CA ASP A 14 2.83 -7.51 10.03
C ASP A 14 2.19 -6.61 8.97
N LEU A 15 0.90 -6.29 9.11
CA LEU A 15 0.20 -5.46 8.13
C LEU A 15 0.90 -4.10 7.94
N ASN A 16 1.39 -3.47 9.01
CA ASN A 16 2.08 -2.19 8.88
C ASN A 16 3.43 -2.33 8.16
N ALA A 17 4.12 -3.46 8.35
CA ALA A 17 5.35 -3.73 7.62
C ALA A 17 5.09 -3.88 6.11
N LEU A 18 3.98 -4.53 5.72
CA LEU A 18 3.56 -4.64 4.33
C LEU A 18 3.16 -3.27 3.75
N LEU A 19 2.36 -2.49 4.48
CA LEU A 19 1.97 -1.15 4.07
C LEU A 19 3.20 -0.25 3.89
N LEU A 20 4.17 -0.28 4.80
CA LEU A 20 5.39 0.49 4.65
C LEU A 20 6.20 0.04 3.43
N LEU A 21 6.31 -1.27 3.18
CA LEU A 21 7.00 -1.80 2.02
C LEU A 21 6.36 -1.31 0.71
N ILE A 22 5.03 -1.38 0.62
CA ILE A 22 4.27 -0.90 -0.54
C ILE A 22 4.46 0.61 -0.70
N GLY A 23 4.37 1.38 0.39
CA GLY A 23 4.58 2.82 0.35
C GLY A 23 5.97 3.20 -0.19
N VAL A 24 7.02 2.48 0.23
CA VAL A 24 8.39 2.71 -0.27
C VAL A 24 8.50 2.33 -1.74
N GLN A 25 7.87 1.23 -2.16
CA GLN A 25 7.83 0.82 -3.57
C GLN A 25 7.17 1.89 -4.44
N GLU A 26 5.99 2.38 -4.04
CA GLU A 26 5.23 3.39 -4.77
C GLU A 26 5.89 4.77 -4.77
N LEU A 27 6.70 5.09 -3.74
CA LEU A 27 7.53 6.29 -3.75
C LEU A 27 8.61 6.22 -4.84
N GLY A 28 9.06 5.02 -5.24
CA GLY A 28 9.99 4.83 -6.36
C GLY A 28 11.43 5.32 -6.13
N GLN A 29 11.77 5.79 -4.92
CA GLN A 29 13.09 6.35 -4.59
C GLN A 29 14.11 5.29 -4.11
N GLY A 30 13.71 4.02 -4.02
CA GLY A 30 14.57 2.93 -3.54
C GLY A 30 14.77 2.95 -2.03
N VAL A 31 15.84 2.29 -1.56
CA VAL A 31 16.12 2.14 -0.12
C VAL A 31 16.62 3.46 0.46
N ALA A 32 15.83 4.05 1.36
CA ALA A 32 16.18 5.25 2.09
C ALA A 32 15.79 5.15 3.58
N THR A 33 16.40 6.00 4.41
CA THR A 33 15.99 6.20 5.80
C THR A 33 14.90 7.26 5.88
N PHE A 34 13.72 6.87 6.35
CA PHE A 34 12.57 7.75 6.50
C PHE A 34 12.40 8.23 7.95
N THR A 35 12.04 9.50 8.11
CA THR A 35 11.64 10.07 9.41
C THR A 35 10.33 9.44 9.90
N LYS A 36 9.93 9.73 11.15
CA LYS A 36 8.67 9.23 11.70
C LYS A 36 7.46 9.75 10.91
N GLU A 37 7.48 11.02 10.52
CA GLU A 37 6.41 11.66 9.73
C GLU A 37 6.36 11.06 8.32
N GLN A 38 7.51 10.95 7.65
CA GLN A 38 7.58 10.31 6.33
C GLN A 38 7.09 8.86 6.35
N LYS A 39 7.28 8.11 7.44
CA LYS A 39 6.68 6.78 7.58
C LYS A 39 5.16 6.83 7.62
N GLN A 40 4.56 7.87 8.22
CA GLN A 40 3.10 8.04 8.19
C GLN A 40 2.62 8.39 6.78
N ASP A 41 3.37 9.22 6.06
CA ASP A 41 3.06 9.56 4.66
C ASP A 41 3.16 8.33 3.75
N LEU A 42 4.19 7.49 3.93
CA LEU A 42 4.32 6.21 3.22
C LEU A 42 3.15 5.27 3.50
N MET A 43 2.67 5.22 4.75
CA MET A 43 1.48 4.44 5.09
C MET A 43 0.24 4.99 4.38
N HIS A 44 0.12 6.32 4.24
CA HIS A 44 -0.95 6.95 3.49
C HIS A 44 -0.89 6.59 2.01
N ILE A 45 0.27 6.75 1.37
CA ILE A 45 0.52 6.35 -0.03
C ILE A 45 0.11 4.90 -0.26
N ALA A 46 0.57 3.99 0.60
CA ALA A 46 0.24 2.57 0.48
C ALA A 46 -1.27 2.34 0.55
N THR A 47 -1.97 2.96 1.50
CA THR A 47 -3.43 2.80 1.60
C THR A 47 -4.16 3.39 0.39
N CYS A 48 -3.74 4.55 -0.12
CA CYS A 48 -4.34 5.16 -1.30
C CYS A 48 -4.11 4.31 -2.55
N LYS A 49 -2.90 3.78 -2.74
CA LYS A 49 -2.60 2.83 -3.83
C LYS A 49 -3.44 1.57 -3.73
N LEU A 50 -3.54 0.97 -2.55
CA LEU A 50 -4.33 -0.26 -2.37
C LEU A 50 -5.80 -0.04 -2.69
N PHE A 51 -6.37 1.06 -2.20
CA PHE A 51 -7.77 1.39 -2.46
C PHE A 51 -8.01 2.00 -3.86
N SER A 52 -6.97 2.36 -4.61
CA SER A 52 -7.13 2.75 -6.01
C SER A 52 -7.42 1.55 -6.92
N LEU A 53 -6.98 0.34 -6.54
CA LEU A 53 -7.32 -0.91 -7.25
C LEU A 53 -8.83 -1.13 -7.32
N SER A 54 -9.57 -0.72 -6.28
CA SER A 54 -11.04 -0.76 -6.27
C SER A 54 -11.71 0.59 -6.61
N GLY A 55 -10.97 1.55 -7.17
CA GLY A 55 -11.49 2.83 -7.66
C GLY A 55 -11.87 3.86 -6.60
N HIS A 56 -11.43 3.72 -5.35
CA HIS A 56 -11.70 4.73 -4.32
C HIS A 56 -10.77 5.93 -4.44
N TYR A 57 -9.54 5.72 -4.88
CA TYR A 57 -8.54 6.75 -5.07
C TYR A 57 -8.02 6.75 -6.50
N GLU A 58 -7.57 7.90 -6.98
CA GLU A 58 -6.76 8.02 -8.21
C GLU A 58 -5.47 8.78 -7.90
N LEU A 59 -4.39 8.45 -8.61
CA LEU A 59 -3.16 9.23 -8.56
C LEU A 59 -3.43 10.59 -9.22
N ALA A 60 -3.33 11.66 -8.45
CA ALA A 60 -3.61 13.01 -8.90
C ALA A 60 -2.36 13.68 -9.50
N ARG A 61 -1.25 13.63 -8.76
CA ARG A 61 0.04 14.18 -9.18
C ARG A 61 1.16 13.59 -8.36
N VAL A 62 2.38 13.78 -8.83
CA VAL A 62 3.60 13.63 -8.04
C VAL A 62 4.17 15.02 -7.83
N ASP A 63 4.55 15.35 -6.59
CA ASP A 63 5.13 16.67 -6.30
C ASP A 63 6.61 16.78 -6.69
N GLU A 64 7.20 17.95 -6.46
CA GLU A 64 8.61 18.24 -6.79
C GLU A 64 9.60 17.38 -5.98
N GLU A 65 9.17 16.84 -4.84
CA GLU A 65 9.96 15.95 -3.98
C GLU A 65 9.77 14.47 -4.35
N GLY A 66 8.93 14.17 -5.34
CA GLY A 66 8.66 12.82 -5.83
C GLY A 66 7.56 12.08 -5.05
N TRP A 67 6.81 12.76 -4.18
CA TRP A 67 5.76 12.11 -3.40
C TRP A 67 4.45 12.04 -4.20
N PRO A 68 3.84 10.85 -4.33
CA PRO A 68 2.55 10.70 -5.00
C PRO A 68 1.39 11.20 -4.12
N HIS A 69 0.54 12.03 -4.71
CA HIS A 69 -0.67 12.56 -4.10
C HIS A 69 -1.90 11.96 -4.77
N TYR A 70 -2.86 11.52 -3.97
CA TYR A 70 -4.06 10.85 -4.43
C TYR A 70 -5.32 11.69 -4.19
N ASN A 71 -6.25 11.67 -5.15
CA ASN A 71 -7.59 12.22 -4.97
C ASN A 71 -8.52 11.12 -4.48
N LEU A 72 -9.35 11.41 -3.49
CA LEU A 72 -10.46 10.55 -3.10
C LEU A 72 -11.62 10.72 -4.10
N LEU A 73 -11.95 9.66 -4.83
CA LEU A 73 -13.08 9.63 -5.76
C LEU A 73 -14.38 9.20 -5.08
N VAL A 74 -14.31 8.08 -4.36
CA VAL A 74 -15.45 7.47 -3.68
C VAL A 74 -15.02 7.13 -2.25
N PRO A 75 -15.76 7.53 -1.21
CA PRO A 75 -15.41 7.18 0.16
C PRO A 75 -15.31 5.67 0.33
N VAL A 76 -14.24 5.21 0.95
CA VAL A 76 -14.12 3.81 1.38
C VAL A 76 -15.29 3.52 2.32
N PRO A 77 -16.08 2.45 2.09
CA PRO A 77 -17.25 2.17 2.90
C PRO A 77 -16.88 2.08 4.37
N PHE A 78 -17.74 2.64 5.23
CA PHE A 78 -17.52 2.64 6.67
C PHE A 78 -17.47 1.20 7.16
N ALA A 79 -16.29 0.81 7.63
CA ALA A 79 -15.98 -0.53 8.06
C ALA A 79 -15.42 -0.44 9.49
N ASN A 80 -15.74 -1.40 10.34
CA ASN A 80 -15.03 -1.47 11.61
C ASN A 80 -13.54 -1.83 11.37
N LEU A 81 -12.67 -1.62 12.36
CA LEU A 81 -11.23 -1.83 12.20
C LEU A 81 -10.87 -3.22 11.65
N LYS A 82 -11.62 -4.26 12.04
CA LYS A 82 -11.38 -5.63 11.58
C LYS A 82 -11.74 -5.81 10.10
N GLU A 83 -12.82 -5.18 9.66
CA GLU A 83 -13.24 -5.21 8.26
C GLU A 83 -12.28 -4.40 7.38
N GLN A 84 -11.82 -3.24 7.85
CA GLN A 84 -10.81 -2.44 7.16
C GLN A 84 -9.49 -3.22 7.03
N GLU A 85 -9.04 -3.89 8.08
CA GLU A 85 -7.86 -4.76 8.05
C GLU A 85 -8.01 -5.87 7.00
N ARG A 86 -9.18 -6.50 6.93
CA ARG A 86 -9.47 -7.55 5.95
C ARG A 86 -9.46 -7.00 4.52
N MET A 87 -10.06 -5.83 4.29
CA MET A 87 -10.03 -5.18 2.97
C MET A 87 -8.61 -4.87 2.54
N LEU A 88 -7.79 -4.27 3.42
CA LEU A 88 -6.39 -3.98 3.12
C LEU A 88 -5.61 -5.25 2.79
N LYS A 89 -5.77 -6.32 3.57
CA LYS A 89 -5.13 -7.60 3.29
C LYS A 89 -5.50 -8.17 1.92
N TRP A 90 -6.76 -8.01 1.51
CA TRP A 90 -7.20 -8.47 0.19
C TRP A 90 -6.60 -7.65 -0.95
N HIS A 91 -6.58 -6.32 -0.83
CA HIS A 91 -5.93 -5.47 -1.83
C HIS A 91 -4.41 -5.66 -1.88
N ILE A 92 -3.76 -5.98 -0.75
CA ILE A 92 -2.31 -6.29 -0.73
C ILE A 92 -2.02 -7.52 -1.58
N LEU A 93 -2.89 -8.53 -1.48
CA LEU A 93 -2.78 -9.74 -2.26
C LEU A 93 -2.91 -9.43 -3.77
N GLU A 94 -3.93 -8.66 -4.14
CA GLU A 94 -4.14 -8.19 -5.52
C GLU A 94 -2.96 -7.34 -6.04
N TYR A 95 -2.46 -6.41 -5.22
CA TYR A 95 -1.31 -5.57 -5.54
C TYR A 95 -0.06 -6.40 -5.89
N PHE A 96 0.22 -7.47 -5.15
CA PHE A 96 1.37 -8.33 -5.44
C PHE A 96 1.11 -9.25 -6.65
N ASP A 97 -0.12 -9.70 -6.86
CA ASP A 97 -0.48 -10.49 -8.04
C ASP A 97 -0.32 -9.66 -9.32
N ASP A 98 -0.73 -8.39 -9.31
CA ASP A 98 -0.55 -7.46 -10.43
C ASP A 98 0.94 -7.27 -10.76
N LEU A 99 1.79 -7.13 -9.73
CA LEU A 99 3.25 -7.01 -9.91
C LEU A 99 3.90 -8.29 -10.48
N GLU A 100 3.36 -9.47 -10.19
CA GLU A 100 3.85 -10.75 -10.75
C GLU A 100 3.31 -11.01 -12.17
N GLY A 101 2.23 -10.32 -12.58
CA GLY A 101 1.61 -10.43 -13.89
C GLY A 101 2.15 -9.47 -14.96
N GLU A 102 3.05 -8.55 -14.60
CA GLU A 102 3.70 -7.59 -15.52
C GLU A 102 4.97 -8.14 -16.24
N ASP A 103 5.18 -9.46 -16.25
CA ASP A 103 6.21 -10.17 -17.04
C ASP A 103 5.68 -10.72 -18.39
#